data_AF-A0A6L7NIJ9-F1
#
_entry.id   AF-A0A6L7NIJ9-F1
#
_cell.length_a   1.000
_cell.length_b   1.000
_cell.length_c   1.000
_cell.angle_alpha   90.00
_cell.angle_beta   90.00
_cell.angle_gamma   90.00
#
_symmetry.space_group_name_H-M   'P 1'
#
loop_
_entity.id
_entity.type
_entity.pdbx_description
1 polymer ?
#
loop_
_entity_poly.entity_id
_entity_poly.type
_entity_poly.pdbx_seq_one_letter_code
_entity_poly.pdbx_strand_id
1 'polypeptide(L)'
;MTSDGVAALLRFDAPPRRDWEDLVRRSLRCDSLETLVGRTADGFAIQPLYTAAAAPAGGDAAGLPGLAPFTRGGARPGRWELCQRHDLIDPAETNEAIRADIAGGVSGIWLRLRRPPAPGELLASVS
;
A
#
# COMPACT_ATOMS: atom_id res chain seq x y z
N MET A 1 10.82 4.81 28.13
CA MET A 1 11.29 4.19 26.87
C MET A 1 12.67 3.64 27.13
N THR A 2 12.79 2.31 27.18
CA THR A 2 13.95 1.58 27.69
C THR A 2 15.15 1.76 26.77
N SER A 3 16.14 2.50 27.28
CA SER A 3 17.42 2.81 26.61
C SER A 3 18.33 1.59 26.40
N ASP A 4 17.99 0.42 26.96
CA ASP A 4 18.83 -0.77 26.95
C ASP A 4 18.91 -1.47 25.58
N GLY A 5 17.86 -1.39 24.76
CA GLY A 5 17.81 -2.07 23.46
C GLY A 5 18.74 -1.44 22.41
N VAL A 6 18.82 -0.11 22.39
CA VAL A 6 19.76 0.61 21.52
C VAL A 6 21.20 0.49 22.01
N ALA A 7 21.42 0.42 23.33
CA ALA A 7 22.74 0.22 23.92
C ALA A 7 23.33 -1.17 23.60
N ALA A 8 22.51 -2.19 23.39
CA ALA A 8 22.97 -3.53 23.00
C ALA A 8 23.47 -3.58 21.54
N LEU A 9 22.83 -2.85 20.62
CA LEU A 9 23.23 -2.79 19.21
C LEU A 9 24.55 -2.03 19.01
N LEU A 10 24.86 -1.09 19.90
CA LEU A 10 26.10 -0.29 19.84
C LEU A 10 27.35 -1.05 20.35
N ARG A 11 27.22 -2.29 20.84
CA ARG A 11 28.35 -3.11 21.33
C ARG A 11 29.09 -3.85 20.21
N PHE A 12 28.56 -3.81 18.99
CA PHE A 12 29.16 -4.42 17.82
C PHE A 12 29.22 -3.39 16.70
N ASP A 13 30.30 -3.42 15.94
CA ASP A 13 30.37 -2.64 14.71
C ASP A 13 29.30 -3.13 13.73
N ALA A 14 28.73 -2.20 12.96
CA ALA A 14 27.79 -2.55 11.91
C ALA A 14 28.52 -3.40 10.86
N PRO A 15 28.12 -4.67 10.64
CA PRO A 15 28.82 -5.52 9.69
C PRO A 15 28.70 -4.96 8.27
N PRO A 16 29.76 -5.08 7.45
CA PRO A 16 29.68 -4.67 6.06
C PRO A 16 28.68 -5.56 5.30
N ARG A 17 28.10 -5.01 4.22
CA ARG A 17 27.14 -5.74 3.36
C ARG A 17 27.68 -7.10 2.88
N ARG A 18 28.98 -7.18 2.60
CA ARG A 18 29.64 -8.41 2.14
C ARG A 18 29.45 -9.58 3.12
N ASP A 19 29.54 -9.33 4.42
CA ASP A 19 29.41 -10.38 5.43
C ASP A 19 27.99 -10.98 5.42
N TRP A 20 26.99 -10.12 5.20
CA TRP A 20 25.62 -10.56 4.99
C TRP A 20 25.48 -11.39 3.71
N GLU A 21 26.07 -10.96 2.58
CA GLU A 21 26.01 -11.73 1.33
C GLU A 21 26.67 -13.11 1.48
N ASP A 22 27.81 -13.19 2.15
CA ASP A 22 28.53 -14.44 2.38
C ASP A 22 27.74 -15.39 3.30
N LEU A 23 27.04 -14.83 4.30
CA LEU A 23 26.13 -15.59 5.15
C LEU A 23 24.92 -16.11 4.38
N VAL A 24 24.35 -15.32 3.46
CA VAL A 24 23.24 -15.73 2.61
C VAL A 24 23.67 -16.87 1.68
N ARG A 25 24.79 -16.71 0.96
CA ARG A 25 25.34 -17.76 0.06
C ARG A 25 25.55 -19.07 0.81
N ARG A 26 26.13 -19.01 2.01
CA ARG A 26 26.34 -20.18 2.87
C ARG A 26 25.03 -20.82 3.35
N SER A 27 24.09 -20.00 3.81
CA SER A 27 22.82 -20.48 4.39
C SER A 27 21.91 -21.12 3.35
N LEU A 28 21.82 -20.50 2.16
CA LEU A 28 20.96 -20.98 1.07
C LEU A 28 21.67 -21.94 0.12
N ARG A 29 23.00 -22.11 0.27
CA ARG A 29 23.85 -22.87 -0.65
C ARG A 29 23.66 -22.42 -2.09
N CYS A 30 23.82 -21.12 -2.33
CA CYS A 30 23.69 -20.50 -3.64
C CYS A 30 24.93 -19.67 -4.00
N ASP A 31 25.24 -19.61 -5.30
CA ASP A 31 26.37 -18.82 -5.81
C ASP A 31 25.98 -17.36 -6.08
N SER A 32 24.71 -17.13 -6.41
CA SER A 32 24.14 -15.83 -6.72
C SER A 32 22.97 -15.48 -5.82
N LEU A 33 22.83 -14.19 -5.50
CA LEU A 33 21.69 -13.62 -4.79
C LEU A 33 20.52 -13.29 -5.73
N GLU A 34 20.69 -13.43 -7.05
CA GLU A 34 19.64 -13.13 -8.03
C GLU A 34 18.37 -13.97 -7.80
N THR A 35 18.51 -15.18 -7.25
CA THR A 35 17.37 -16.04 -6.88
C THR A 35 16.49 -15.44 -5.78
N LEU A 36 16.99 -14.46 -5.03
CA LEU A 36 16.25 -13.72 -4.00
C LEU A 36 15.62 -12.42 -4.51
N VAL A 37 15.93 -12.01 -5.74
CA VAL A 37 15.36 -10.80 -6.33
C VAL A 37 13.94 -11.10 -6.77
N GLY A 38 12.97 -10.48 -6.09
CA GLY A 38 11.57 -10.52 -6.50
C GLY A 38 11.38 -9.72 -7.79
N ARG A 39 10.50 -10.17 -8.68
CA ARG A 39 10.11 -9.41 -9.88
C ARG A 39 8.62 -9.19 -9.87
N THR A 40 8.21 -7.94 -9.98
CA THR A 40 6.80 -7.58 -10.15
C THR A 40 6.32 -7.96 -11.56
N ALA A 41 5.01 -8.00 -11.77
CA ALA A 41 4.43 -8.40 -13.07
C ALA A 41 4.82 -7.46 -14.23
N ASP A 42 5.12 -6.21 -13.90
CA ASP A 42 5.63 -5.16 -14.79
C ASP A 42 7.17 -5.12 -14.88
N GLY A 43 7.87 -6.06 -14.22
CA GLY A 43 9.30 -6.31 -14.42
C GLY A 43 10.25 -5.55 -13.48
N PHE A 44 9.75 -4.82 -12.48
CA PHE A 44 10.61 -4.17 -11.49
C PHE A 44 11.28 -5.18 -10.56
N ALA A 45 12.59 -5.02 -10.38
CA ALA A 45 13.39 -5.84 -9.48
C ALA A 45 13.28 -5.31 -8.03
N ILE A 46 12.75 -6.14 -7.15
CA ILE A 46 12.70 -5.88 -5.71
C ILE A 46 13.91 -6.57 -5.07
N GLN A 47 14.86 -5.76 -4.61
CA GLN A 47 16.06 -6.26 -3.94
C GLN A 47 15.70 -6.90 -2.59
N PRO A 48 16.39 -7.98 -2.19
CA PRO A 48 16.12 -8.66 -0.91
C PRO A 48 16.55 -7.87 0.32
N LEU A 49 17.37 -6.82 0.14
CA LEU A 49 17.83 -5.95 1.22
C LEU A 49 18.02 -4.51 0.70
N TYR A 50 17.34 -3.57 1.34
CA TYR A 50 17.57 -2.13 1.18
C TYR A 50 18.28 -1.58 2.40
N THR A 51 19.30 -0.77 2.19
CA THR A 51 20.09 -0.14 3.26
C THR A 51 20.15 1.37 3.02
N ALA A 52 20.69 2.13 3.98
CA ALA A 52 20.91 3.56 3.80
C ALA A 52 21.79 3.87 2.57
N ALA A 53 22.67 2.96 2.16
CA ALA A 53 23.47 3.12 0.94
C ALA A 53 22.65 3.05 -0.36
N ALA A 54 21.41 2.52 -0.31
CA ALA A 54 20.48 2.53 -1.43
C ALA A 54 19.59 3.79 -1.46
N ALA A 55 19.69 4.68 -0.46
CA ALA A 55 18.96 5.94 -0.47
C ALA A 55 19.52 6.89 -1.54
N PRO A 56 18.69 7.76 -2.14
CA PRO A 56 19.14 8.75 -3.11
C PRO A 56 20.26 9.66 -2.57
N ALA A 57 21.26 9.92 -3.40
CA ALA A 57 22.33 10.87 -3.08
C ALA A 57 21.75 12.28 -2.97
N GLY A 58 21.67 12.82 -1.75
CA GLY A 58 21.06 14.13 -1.46
C GLY A 58 20.09 14.14 -0.28
N GLY A 59 19.79 12.99 0.31
CA GLY A 59 18.86 12.88 1.43
C GLY A 59 17.41 12.74 0.98
N ASP A 60 16.46 12.96 1.90
CA ASP A 60 15.04 12.78 1.61
C ASP A 60 14.48 13.92 0.75
N ALA A 61 14.50 13.73 -0.56
CA ALA A 61 13.88 14.64 -1.52
C ALA A 61 12.33 14.67 -1.44
N ALA A 62 11.71 13.80 -0.63
CA ALA A 62 10.26 13.70 -0.51
C ALA A 62 9.61 14.86 0.28
N GLY A 63 10.39 15.64 1.02
CA GLY A 63 9.93 16.84 1.72
C GLY A 63 8.88 16.55 2.81
N LEU A 64 7.88 17.44 2.96
CA LEU A 64 6.74 17.27 3.87
C LEU A 64 5.45 16.95 3.12
N PRO A 65 4.50 16.20 3.74
CA PRO A 65 3.18 15.96 3.16
C PRO A 65 2.44 17.27 2.84
N GLY A 66 1.77 17.31 1.70
CA GLY A 66 1.07 18.49 1.19
C GLY A 66 1.96 19.52 0.47
N LEU A 67 3.25 19.24 0.29
CA LEU A 67 4.18 20.06 -0.49
C LEU A 67 4.76 19.26 -1.66
N ALA A 68 5.09 19.94 -2.75
CA ALA A 68 5.78 19.33 -3.88
C ALA A 68 7.11 18.68 -3.42
N PRO A 69 7.51 17.52 -3.97
CA PRO A 69 6.92 16.80 -5.10
C PRO A 69 5.73 15.87 -4.73
N PHE A 70 5.15 16.02 -3.54
CA PHE A 70 4.00 15.25 -3.03
C PHE A 70 4.24 13.75 -2.86
N THR A 71 5.51 13.32 -2.84
CA THR A 71 5.90 11.93 -2.58
C THR A 71 5.35 11.43 -1.23
N ARG A 72 5.23 12.30 -0.22
CA ARG A 72 4.63 11.99 1.09
C ARG A 72 3.11 12.23 1.17
N GLY A 73 2.46 12.48 0.05
CA GLY A 73 1.01 12.74 -0.05
C GLY A 73 0.67 14.17 -0.47
N GLY A 74 -0.41 14.31 -1.24
CA GLY A 74 -0.87 15.60 -1.79
C GLY A 74 -1.58 16.50 -0.78
N ALA A 75 -2.01 15.97 0.36
CA ALA A 75 -2.64 16.72 1.43
C ALA A 75 -1.80 16.64 2.71
N ARG A 76 -2.02 17.60 3.61
CA ARG A 76 -1.50 17.49 4.98
C ARG A 76 -2.07 16.22 5.65
N PRO A 77 -1.35 15.62 6.61
CA PRO A 77 -1.82 14.43 7.29
C PRO A 77 -3.20 14.64 7.90
N GLY A 78 -4.11 13.72 7.59
CA GLY A 78 -5.50 13.70 8.05
C GLY A 78 -6.05 12.28 7.93
N ARG A 79 -7.33 12.09 8.27
CA ARG A 79 -7.99 10.80 8.06
C ARG A 79 -8.30 10.60 6.58
N TRP A 80 -8.16 9.36 6.09
CA TRP A 80 -8.75 8.99 4.80
C TRP A 80 -10.27 9.04 4.88
N GLU A 81 -10.92 9.29 3.75
CA GLU A 81 -12.39 9.22 3.63
C GLU A 81 -12.82 7.75 3.51
N LEU A 82 -13.77 7.33 4.32
CA LEU A 82 -14.38 6.00 4.19
C LEU A 82 -15.48 6.08 3.14
N CYS A 83 -15.17 5.64 1.91
CA CYS A 83 -16.07 5.68 0.76
C CYS A 83 -16.68 4.30 0.48
N GLN A 84 -17.97 4.12 0.78
CA GLN A 84 -18.65 2.84 0.55
C GLN A 84 -19.26 2.78 -0.84
N ARG A 85 -19.04 1.66 -1.55
CA ARG A 85 -19.58 1.45 -2.89
C ARG A 85 -20.91 0.73 -2.86
N HIS A 86 -21.92 1.28 -3.54
CA HIS A 86 -23.24 0.67 -3.71
C HIS A 86 -23.54 0.38 -5.18
N ASP A 87 -23.82 -0.89 -5.47
CA ASP A 87 -24.04 -1.46 -6.80
C ASP A 87 -25.39 -2.21 -6.94
N LEU A 88 -26.27 -2.08 -5.94
CA LEU A 88 -27.58 -2.71 -5.91
C LEU A 88 -28.46 -2.23 -7.07
N ILE A 89 -29.44 -3.06 -7.45
CA ILE A 89 -30.35 -2.77 -8.57
C ILE A 89 -31.54 -1.95 -8.08
N ASP A 90 -32.11 -2.32 -6.94
CA ASP A 90 -33.25 -1.64 -6.36
C ASP A 90 -32.82 -0.33 -5.67
N PRO A 91 -33.34 0.85 -6.10
CA PRO A 91 -33.05 2.12 -5.44
C PRO A 91 -33.49 2.18 -3.98
N ALA A 92 -34.58 1.50 -3.60
CA ALA A 92 -35.09 1.50 -2.24
C ALA A 92 -34.13 0.76 -1.30
N GLU A 93 -33.73 -0.46 -1.68
CA GLU A 93 -32.72 -1.26 -0.99
C GLU A 93 -31.38 -0.52 -0.93
N THR A 94 -30.98 0.13 -2.03
CA THR A 94 -29.76 0.96 -2.09
C THR A 94 -29.81 2.10 -1.07
N ASN A 95 -30.92 2.82 -0.97
CA ASN A 95 -31.07 3.92 -0.03
C ASN A 95 -31.09 3.45 1.42
N GLU A 96 -31.71 2.30 1.73
CA GLU A 96 -31.67 1.72 3.07
C GLU A 96 -30.24 1.37 3.48
N ALA A 97 -29.50 0.69 2.61
CA ALA A 97 -28.10 0.34 2.84
C ALA A 97 -27.22 1.58 3.06
N ILE A 98 -27.34 2.61 2.21
CA ILE A 98 -26.60 3.87 2.34
C ILE A 98 -26.87 4.53 3.71
N ARG A 99 -28.12 4.53 4.16
CA ARG A 99 -28.48 5.14 5.46
C ARG A 99 -27.87 4.39 6.63
N ALA A 100 -27.88 3.05 6.58
CA ALA A 100 -27.23 2.22 7.59
C ALA A 100 -25.72 2.50 7.64
N ASP A 101 -25.06 2.60 6.49
CA ASP A 101 -23.63 2.87 6.38
C ASP A 101 -23.26 4.27 6.90
N ILE A 102 -24.04 5.30 6.57
CA ILE A 102 -23.86 6.65 7.11
C ILE A 102 -24.03 6.64 8.64
N ALA A 103 -25.04 5.94 9.16
CA ALA A 103 -25.22 5.78 10.61
C ALA A 103 -24.05 5.02 11.27
N GLY A 104 -23.38 4.15 10.52
CA GLY A 104 -22.16 3.44 10.90
C GLY A 104 -20.87 4.26 10.78
N GLY A 105 -20.92 5.50 10.28
CA GLY A 105 -19.77 6.40 10.19
C GLY A 105 -19.07 6.43 8.84
N VAL A 106 -19.66 5.86 7.78
CA VAL A 106 -19.22 6.08 6.40
C VAL A 106 -19.32 7.57 6.07
N SER A 107 -18.26 8.11 5.47
CA SER A 107 -18.12 9.55 5.20
C SER A 107 -18.26 9.92 3.72
N GLY A 108 -18.23 8.93 2.81
CA GLY A 108 -18.43 9.11 1.37
C GLY A 108 -19.16 7.93 0.74
N ILE A 109 -19.87 8.17 -0.37
CA ILE A 109 -20.64 7.15 -1.09
C ILE A 109 -20.22 7.10 -2.56
N TRP A 110 -19.87 5.92 -3.03
CA TRP A 110 -19.64 5.63 -4.44
C TRP A 110 -20.86 4.89 -5.01
N LEU A 111 -21.74 5.65 -5.64
CA LEU A 111 -22.97 5.11 -6.20
C LEU A 111 -22.79 4.76 -7.68
N ARG A 112 -22.98 3.48 -8.02
CA ARG A 112 -23.01 3.06 -9.41
C ARG A 112 -24.39 3.31 -10.01
N LEU A 113 -24.49 4.33 -10.86
CA LEU A 113 -25.68 4.59 -11.65
C LEU A 113 -25.73 3.63 -12.85
N ARG A 114 -26.86 2.94 -13.00
CA ARG A 114 -27.16 2.17 -14.22
C ARG A 114 -28.07 2.98 -15.13
N ARG A 115 -27.88 2.80 -16.44
CA ARG A 115 -28.86 3.27 -17.43
C ARG A 115 -30.15 2.46 -17.23
N PRO A 116 -31.34 3.08 -17.30
CA PRO A 116 -32.57 2.32 -17.40
C PRO A 116 -32.56 1.42 -18.65
N PRO A 117 -33.17 0.23 -18.61
CA PRO A 117 -33.30 -0.63 -19.79
C PRO A 117 -34.04 0.12 -20.89
N ALA A 118 -33.68 -0.13 -22.15
CA ALA A 118 -34.44 0.39 -23.28
C ALA A 118 -35.86 -0.22 -23.30
N PRO A 119 -36.86 0.44 -23.91
CA PRO A 119 -38.17 -0.17 -24.10
C PRO A 119 -38.06 -1.53 -24.79
N GLY A 120 -38.51 -2.60 -24.12
CA GLY A 120 -38.44 -3.99 -24.61
C GLY A 120 -37.21 -4.79 -24.14
N GLU A 121 -36.27 -4.17 -23.42
CA GLU A 121 -35.14 -4.86 -22.80
C GLU A 121 -35.55 -5.35 -21.40
N LEU A 122 -35.53 -6.66 -21.19
CA LEU A 122 -35.80 -7.24 -19.88
C LEU A 122 -34.59 -6.99 -18.96
N LEU A 123 -34.86 -6.55 -17.73
CA LEU A 123 -33.85 -6.59 -16.67
C LEU A 123 -33.45 -8.05 -16.52
N ALA A 124 -32.19 -8.38 -16.84
CA ALA A 124 -31.65 -9.69 -16.52
C ALA A 124 -31.61 -9.82 -14.99
N SER A 125 -32.69 -10.35 -14.42
CA SER A 125 -32.72 -10.76 -13.03
C SER A 125 -31.77 -11.93 -12.89
N VAL A 126 -30.67 -11.72 -12.18
CA VAL A 126 -29.80 -12.81 -11.74
C VAL A 126 -30.34 -13.26 -10.38
N SER A 127 -30.75 -14.53 -10.30
CA SER A 127 -31.11 -15.24 -9.06
C SER A 127 -29.95 -15.32 -8.07
#